data_AF-A0A167XYF4-F1
#
_entry.id   AF-A0A167XYF4-F1
#
_cell.length_a   1.000
_cell.length_b   1.000
_cell.length_c   1.000
_cell.angle_alpha   90.00
_cell.angle_beta   90.00
_cell.angle_gamma   90.00
#
_symmetry.space_group_name_H-M   'P 1'
#
loop_
_entity.id
_entity.type
_entity.pdbx_description
1 polymer ?
#
loop_
_entity_poly.entity_id
_entity_poly.type
_entity_poly.pdbx_seq_one_letter_code
_entity_poly.pdbx_strand_id
1 'polypeptide(L)'
;MSKNLYIIAGCNGAGKTTASFTILPEILNCKEFVDADEIAKGLSPFQPEKVSFEARRIMIKRINELLETNQTFAFETTLATKSYKAKIVKAKKENYCVTLLFFWLETVDLAIERVKTRVSEGGHNIETEVIKRRYNNGIKNLFEIYLEIADEVLIFDNSFGEPELIAEKSFDPEIKILSTIKFNNLKKNWNERI
;
A
#
# COMPACT_ATOMS: atom_id res chain seq x y z
N MET A 1 10.95 -20.09 -11.58
CA MET A 1 10.88 -19.05 -10.54
C MET A 1 9.43 -18.93 -10.09
N SER A 2 9.18 -18.82 -8.79
CA SER A 2 7.84 -18.47 -8.30
C SER A 2 7.45 -17.08 -8.78
N LYS A 3 6.19 -16.89 -9.17
CA LYS A 3 5.65 -15.59 -9.57
C LYS A 3 5.13 -14.90 -8.32
N ASN A 4 5.67 -13.71 -8.01
CA ASN A 4 5.25 -12.98 -6.82
C ASN A 4 4.67 -11.61 -7.19
N LEU A 5 3.57 -11.27 -6.55
CA LEU A 5 2.94 -9.96 -6.62
C LEU A 5 2.99 -9.34 -5.23
N TYR A 6 3.79 -8.29 -5.08
CA TYR A 6 3.90 -7.54 -3.83
C TYR A 6 3.02 -6.30 -3.88
N ILE A 7 2.25 -6.08 -2.82
CA ILE A 7 1.39 -4.91 -2.70
C ILE A 7 1.88 -4.12 -1.50
N ILE A 8 2.45 -2.94 -1.76
CA ILE A 8 2.88 -2.05 -0.68
C ILE A 8 1.75 -1.06 -0.41
N ALA A 9 1.12 -1.20 0.75
CA ALA A 9 -0.16 -0.59 1.06
C ALA A 9 -0.11 0.25 2.34
N GLY A 10 -1.04 1.19 2.48
CA GLY A 10 -1.15 2.04 3.66
C GLY A 10 -1.36 3.53 3.35
N CYS A 11 -1.68 4.32 4.37
CA CYS A 11 -2.02 5.72 4.16
C CYS A 11 -0.84 6.57 3.63
N ASN A 12 -1.13 7.82 3.24
CA ASN A 12 -0.08 8.79 2.93
C ASN A 12 0.72 9.09 4.21
N GLY A 13 2.04 9.22 4.11
CA GLY A 13 2.92 9.45 5.27
C GLY A 13 3.31 8.19 6.05
N ALA A 14 2.77 7.01 5.71
CA ALA A 14 3.06 5.75 6.42
C ALA A 14 4.46 5.14 6.16
N GLY A 15 5.31 5.79 5.34
CA GLY A 15 6.67 5.30 5.04
C GLY A 15 6.76 4.17 4.00
N LYS A 16 5.69 3.93 3.23
CA LYS A 16 5.60 2.87 2.20
C LYS A 16 6.73 2.93 1.18
N THR A 17 6.95 4.10 0.59
CA THR A 17 7.96 4.30 -0.44
C THR A 17 9.36 4.02 0.09
N THR A 18 9.68 4.52 1.29
CA THR A 18 10.95 4.24 1.98
C THR A 18 11.13 2.75 2.21
N ALA A 19 10.12 2.07 2.76
CA ALA A 19 10.17 0.62 2.98
C ALA A 19 10.30 -0.17 1.66
N SER A 20 9.67 0.30 0.58
CA SER A 20 9.74 -0.32 -0.75
C SER A 20 11.16 -0.36 -1.29
N PHE A 21 11.89 0.76 -1.21
CA PHE A 21 13.26 0.86 -1.72
C PHE A 21 14.26 0.01 -0.94
N THR A 22 14.03 -0.23 0.35
CA THR A 22 14.87 -1.12 1.16
C THR A 22 14.49 -2.60 0.97
N ILE A 23 13.20 -2.93 1.05
CA ILE A 23 12.75 -4.33 1.13
C ILE A 23 12.69 -4.99 -0.26
N LEU A 24 12.23 -4.29 -1.30
CA LEU A 24 11.93 -4.92 -2.59
C LEU A 24 13.19 -5.46 -3.29
N PRO A 25 14.28 -4.69 -3.49
CA PRO A 25 15.42 -5.17 -4.27
C PRO A 25 16.31 -6.13 -3.48
N GLU A 26 16.55 -5.84 -2.20
CA GLU A 26 17.54 -6.56 -1.39
C GLU A 26 16.96 -7.81 -0.72
N ILE A 27 15.72 -7.75 -0.26
CA ILE A 27 15.10 -8.84 0.52
C ILE A 27 14.23 -9.72 -0.38
N LEU A 28 13.41 -9.10 -1.24
CA LEU A 28 12.43 -9.80 -2.07
C LEU A 28 12.89 -10.06 -3.51
N ASN A 29 14.09 -9.58 -3.89
CA ASN A 29 14.63 -9.67 -5.26
C ASN A 29 13.62 -9.21 -6.34
N CYS A 30 12.79 -8.22 -5.99
CA CYS A 30 11.77 -7.65 -6.84
C CYS A 30 12.29 -6.35 -7.43
N LYS A 31 12.54 -6.34 -8.75
CA LYS A 31 13.11 -5.19 -9.46
C LYS A 31 12.06 -4.29 -10.10
N GLU A 32 10.88 -4.82 -10.37
CA GLU A 32 9.77 -4.08 -10.98
C GLU A 32 8.90 -3.49 -9.86
N PHE A 33 8.95 -2.16 -9.69
CA PHE A 33 8.11 -1.42 -8.75
C PHE A 33 7.32 -0.33 -9.47
N VAL A 34 5.99 -0.35 -9.32
CA VAL A 34 5.08 0.58 -9.99
C VAL A 34 4.38 1.48 -8.96
N ASP A 35 4.63 2.78 -9.02
CA ASP A 35 4.03 3.79 -8.14
C ASP A 35 3.46 4.96 -8.95
N ALA A 36 2.19 5.29 -8.74
CA ALA A 36 1.53 6.41 -9.41
C ALA A 36 2.12 7.78 -9.01
N ASP A 37 2.61 7.96 -7.78
CA ASP A 37 3.19 9.22 -7.35
C ASP A 37 4.57 9.43 -8.03
N GLU A 38 5.38 8.39 -8.17
CA GLU A 38 6.65 8.44 -8.92
C GLU A 38 6.44 8.63 -10.43
N ILE A 39 5.45 7.95 -11.02
CA ILE A 39 5.06 8.18 -12.42
C ILE A 39 4.61 9.64 -12.62
N ALA A 40 3.78 10.18 -11.71
CA ALA A 40 3.31 11.57 -11.81
C ALA A 40 4.47 12.57 -11.74
N LYS A 41 5.44 12.35 -10.85
CA LYS A 41 6.68 13.16 -10.77
C LYS A 41 7.50 13.06 -12.06
N GLY A 42 7.61 11.88 -12.67
CA GLY A 42 8.30 11.73 -13.95
C GLY A 42 7.62 12.47 -15.10
N LEU A 43 6.28 12.51 -15.12
CA LEU A 43 5.50 13.21 -16.16
C LEU A 43 5.50 14.73 -15.97
N SER A 44 5.37 15.20 -14.74
CA SER A 44 5.27 16.61 -14.40
C SER A 44 6.02 16.87 -13.09
N PRO A 45 7.35 17.06 -13.12
CA PRO A 45 8.17 17.13 -11.91
C PRO A 45 7.79 18.31 -11.01
N PHE A 46 7.29 19.41 -11.58
CA PHE A 46 6.89 20.60 -10.84
C PHE A 46 5.40 20.66 -10.49
N GLN A 47 4.55 19.85 -11.13
CA GLN A 47 3.09 19.84 -10.95
C GLN A 47 2.49 18.42 -11.07
N PRO A 48 2.95 17.45 -10.26
CA PRO A 48 2.53 16.05 -10.38
C PRO A 48 1.04 15.84 -10.06
N GLU A 49 0.42 16.71 -9.25
CA GLU A 49 -1.00 16.66 -8.91
C GLU A 49 -1.90 16.74 -10.16
N LYS A 50 -1.50 17.54 -11.16
CA LYS A 50 -2.28 17.78 -12.38
C LYS A 50 -2.32 16.57 -13.31
N VAL A 51 -1.31 15.70 -13.23
CA VAL A 51 -1.19 14.49 -14.06
C VAL A 51 -1.55 13.23 -13.28
N SER A 52 -2.09 13.34 -12.06
CA SER A 52 -2.34 12.18 -11.19
C SER A 52 -3.32 11.15 -11.80
N PHE A 53 -4.28 11.58 -12.62
CA PHE A 53 -5.17 10.65 -13.34
C PHE A 53 -4.47 9.90 -14.47
N GLU A 54 -3.62 10.60 -15.22
CA GLU A 54 -2.82 10.00 -16.29
C GLU A 54 -1.81 9.00 -15.72
N ALA A 55 -1.10 9.37 -14.64
CA ALA A 55 -0.18 8.50 -13.93
C ALA A 55 -0.85 7.21 -13.44
N ARG A 56 -2.07 7.31 -12.88
CA ARG A 56 -2.86 6.13 -12.49
C ARG A 56 -3.21 5.23 -13.68
N ARG A 57 -3.52 5.79 -14.85
CA ARG A 57 -3.80 5.00 -16.06
C ARG A 57 -2.54 4.27 -16.55
N ILE A 58 -1.39 4.93 -16.52
CA ILE A 58 -0.09 4.34 -16.87
C ILE A 58 0.25 3.20 -15.90
N MET A 59 0.09 3.42 -14.60
CA MET A 59 0.29 2.39 -13.56
C MET A 59 -0.57 1.15 -13.84
N ILE A 60 -1.88 1.33 -14.10
CA ILE A 60 -2.78 0.21 -14.41
C ILE A 60 -2.35 -0.53 -15.69
N LYS A 61 -1.91 0.20 -16.72
CA LYS A 61 -1.40 -0.40 -17.95
C LYS A 61 -0.15 -1.25 -17.67
N ARG A 62 0.83 -0.69 -16.94
CA ARG A 62 2.06 -1.40 -16.59
C ARG A 62 1.80 -2.66 -15.77
N ILE A 63 0.88 -2.61 -14.81
CA ILE A 63 0.46 -3.80 -14.05
C ILE A 63 -0.08 -4.90 -14.97
N ASN A 64 -0.87 -4.55 -15.98
CA ASN A 64 -1.40 -5.54 -16.92
C ASN A 64 -0.30 -6.17 -17.76
N GLU A 65 0.62 -5.35 -18.27
CA GLU A 65 1.78 -5.83 -19.04
C GLU A 65 2.64 -6.80 -18.22
N LEU A 66 2.88 -6.48 -16.94
CA LEU A 66 3.68 -7.32 -16.04
C LEU A 66 2.99 -8.66 -15.73
N LEU A 67 1.67 -8.66 -15.55
CA LEU A 67 0.87 -9.88 -15.40
C LEU A 67 0.93 -10.74 -16.66
N GLU A 68 0.69 -10.14 -17.84
CA GLU A 68 0.71 -10.83 -19.13
C GLU A 68 2.08 -11.43 -19.47
N THR A 69 3.15 -10.78 -19.01
CA THR A 69 4.54 -11.22 -19.22
C THR A 69 5.10 -12.05 -18.06
N ASN A 70 4.24 -12.48 -17.11
CA ASN A 70 4.59 -13.35 -15.98
C ASN A 70 5.75 -12.83 -15.11
N GLN A 71 5.90 -11.50 -14.99
CA GLN A 71 6.97 -10.89 -14.21
C GLN A 71 6.66 -10.91 -12.72
N THR A 72 7.68 -11.02 -11.87
CA THR A 72 7.54 -10.69 -10.44
C THR A 72 7.61 -9.18 -10.30
N PHE A 73 6.65 -8.58 -9.60
CA PHE A 73 6.57 -7.13 -9.46
C PHE A 73 5.88 -6.70 -8.18
N ALA A 74 6.06 -5.42 -7.86
CA ALA A 74 5.44 -4.72 -6.76
C ALA A 74 4.68 -3.49 -7.25
N PHE A 75 3.64 -3.08 -6.53
CA PHE A 75 3.03 -1.77 -6.72
C PHE A 75 2.63 -1.10 -5.39
N GLU A 76 2.74 0.23 -5.34
CA GLU A 76 2.32 1.01 -4.18
C GLU A 76 0.87 1.49 -4.30
N THR A 77 0.11 1.46 -3.21
CA THR A 77 -1.26 1.97 -3.17
C THR A 77 -1.65 2.40 -1.76
N THR A 78 -2.65 3.26 -1.64
CA THR A 78 -3.24 3.54 -0.32
C THR A 78 -4.36 2.57 0.07
N LEU A 79 -4.70 1.63 -0.81
CA LEU A 79 -5.90 0.77 -0.75
C LEU A 79 -7.22 1.54 -0.58
N ALA A 80 -7.23 2.85 -0.78
CA ALA A 80 -8.43 3.68 -0.58
C ALA A 80 -9.53 3.43 -1.63
N THR A 81 -9.22 2.69 -2.69
CA THR A 81 -10.15 2.29 -3.75
C THR A 81 -10.08 0.78 -3.97
N LYS A 82 -11.13 0.25 -4.59
CA LYS A 82 -11.28 -1.19 -4.88
C LYS A 82 -10.67 -1.59 -6.24
N SER A 83 -9.97 -0.68 -6.92
CA SER A 83 -9.54 -0.83 -8.32
C SER A 83 -8.58 -2.01 -8.55
N TYR A 84 -7.83 -2.40 -7.53
CA TYR A 84 -6.82 -3.47 -7.63
C TYR A 84 -7.37 -4.87 -7.31
N LYS A 85 -8.58 -4.99 -6.73
CA LYS A 85 -9.20 -6.28 -6.41
C LYS A 85 -9.20 -7.23 -7.61
N ALA A 86 -9.65 -6.74 -8.77
CA ALA A 86 -9.72 -7.55 -9.99
C ALA A 86 -8.32 -7.98 -10.49
N LYS A 87 -7.28 -7.16 -10.27
CA LYS A 87 -5.91 -7.49 -10.66
C LYS A 87 -5.30 -8.57 -9.77
N ILE A 88 -5.57 -8.51 -8.47
CA ILE A 88 -5.14 -9.53 -7.51
C ILE A 88 -5.79 -10.87 -7.82
N VAL A 89 -7.11 -10.89 -8.03
CA VAL A 89 -7.82 -12.11 -8.40
C VAL A 89 -7.30 -12.68 -9.72
N LYS A 90 -6.99 -11.83 -10.71
CA LYS A 90 -6.34 -12.26 -11.96
C LYS A 90 -4.96 -12.87 -11.69
N ALA A 91 -4.11 -12.20 -10.92
CA ALA A 91 -2.77 -12.69 -10.57
C ALA A 91 -2.82 -14.08 -9.92
N LYS A 92 -3.74 -14.30 -8.97
CA LYS A 92 -3.93 -15.62 -8.34
C LYS A 92 -4.33 -16.70 -9.33
N LYS A 93 -5.23 -16.39 -10.27
CA LYS A 93 -5.58 -17.32 -11.37
C LYS A 93 -4.39 -17.63 -12.28
N GLU A 94 -3.44 -16.72 -12.37
CA GLU A 94 -2.18 -16.87 -13.09
C GLU A 94 -1.05 -17.45 -12.22
N ASN A 95 -1.38 -18.03 -11.07
CA ASN A 95 -0.47 -18.69 -10.12
C ASN A 95 0.60 -17.76 -9.51
N TYR A 96 0.25 -16.49 -9.28
CA TYR A 96 1.05 -15.61 -8.43
C TYR A 96 0.81 -15.92 -6.95
N CYS A 97 1.87 -15.89 -6.15
CA CYS A 97 1.76 -15.67 -4.71
C CYS A 97 1.59 -14.17 -4.47
N VAL A 98 0.51 -13.78 -3.79
CA VAL A 98 0.20 -12.38 -3.51
C VAL A 98 0.49 -12.04 -2.06
N THR A 99 1.52 -11.21 -1.84
CA THR A 99 1.93 -10.73 -0.52
C THR A 99 1.57 -9.25 -0.37
N LEU A 100 0.79 -8.93 0.66
CA LEU A 100 0.39 -7.57 1.01
C LEU A 100 1.18 -7.07 2.22
N LEU A 101 1.92 -5.97 2.08
CA LEU A 101 2.57 -5.27 3.19
C LEU A 101 1.77 -4.01 3.48
N PHE A 102 1.07 -3.94 4.61
CA PHE A 102 0.24 -2.81 5.00
C PHE A 102 0.89 -1.98 6.11
N PHE A 103 1.23 -0.74 5.81
CA PHE A 103 1.81 0.22 6.76
C PHE A 103 0.73 1.15 7.31
N TRP A 104 0.56 1.11 8.62
CA TRP A 104 -0.42 1.88 9.37
C TRP A 104 0.28 2.94 10.24
N LEU A 105 -0.47 3.99 10.57
CA LEU A 105 -0.11 5.04 11.52
C LEU A 105 -1.24 5.13 12.53
N GLU A 106 -0.92 5.28 13.82
CA GLU A 106 -1.89 5.17 14.91
C GLU A 106 -3.07 6.14 14.75
N THR A 107 -2.79 7.33 14.23
CA THR A 107 -3.77 8.39 14.02
C THR A 107 -3.69 8.98 12.62
N VAL A 108 -4.82 9.53 12.16
CA VAL A 108 -4.88 10.29 10.90
C VAL A 108 -4.12 11.62 10.99
N ASP A 109 -4.04 12.22 12.17
CA ASP A 109 -3.31 13.47 12.38
C ASP A 109 -1.81 13.28 12.17
N LEU A 110 -1.27 12.14 12.62
CA LEU A 110 0.13 11.78 12.33
C LEU A 110 0.38 11.65 10.82
N ALA A 111 -0.57 11.09 10.06
CA ALA A 111 -0.47 11.03 8.60
C ALA A 111 -0.45 12.44 7.96
N ILE A 112 -1.28 13.35 8.47
CA ILE A 112 -1.34 14.75 8.01
C ILE A 112 -0.03 15.47 8.34
N GLU A 113 0.47 15.36 9.57
CA GLU A 113 1.73 15.97 10.00
C GLU A 113 2.91 15.48 9.17
N ARG A 114 3.03 14.17 8.96
CA ARG A 114 4.11 13.61 8.13
C ARG A 114 4.06 14.08 6.68
N VAL A 115 2.86 14.22 6.10
CA VAL A 115 2.72 14.79 4.77
C VAL A 115 3.13 16.27 4.76
N LYS A 116 2.75 17.06 5.77
CA LYS A 116 3.17 18.47 5.89
C LYS A 116 4.70 18.60 5.98
N THR A 117 5.36 17.79 6.80
CA THR A 117 6.83 17.78 6.91
C THR A 117 7.46 17.46 5.57
N ARG A 118 7.02 16.40 4.90
CA ARG A 118 7.52 16.02 3.57
C ARG A 118 7.33 17.13 2.53
N VAL A 119 6.22 17.87 2.58
CA VAL A 119 5.97 19.02 1.68
C VAL A 119 6.95 20.15 1.98
N SER A 120 7.25 20.43 3.25
CA SER A 120 8.25 21.44 3.61
C SER A 120 9.67 21.08 3.15
N GLU A 121 9.94 19.79 2.94
CA GLU A 121 11.19 19.24 2.40
C GLU A 121 11.17 19.16 0.85
N GLY A 122 10.15 19.70 0.18
CA GLY A 122 10.03 19.74 -1.28
C GLY A 122 9.24 18.59 -1.92
N GLY A 123 8.54 17.79 -1.11
CA GLY A 123 7.64 16.74 -1.60
C GLY A 123 6.27 17.24 -2.08
N HIS A 124 5.51 16.34 -2.70
CA HIS A 124 4.18 16.64 -3.24
C HIS A 124 3.11 16.84 -2.14
N ASN A 125 2.32 17.91 -2.31
CA ASN A 125 1.22 18.29 -1.44
C ASN A 125 -0.05 17.46 -1.69
N ILE A 126 -0.74 17.07 -0.62
CA ILE A 126 -2.01 16.35 -0.69
C ILE A 126 -2.98 17.03 0.26
N GLU A 127 -4.18 17.36 -0.22
CA GLU A 127 -5.22 17.95 0.62
C GLU A 127 -5.55 17.08 1.83
N THR A 128 -5.69 17.71 3.00
CA THR A 128 -5.99 17.05 4.27
C THR A 128 -7.20 16.12 4.19
N GLU A 129 -8.28 16.54 3.54
CA GLU A 129 -9.49 15.72 3.39
C GLU A 129 -9.26 14.50 2.50
N VAL A 130 -8.37 14.60 1.50
CA VAL A 130 -7.94 13.46 0.70
C VAL A 130 -7.14 12.48 1.54
N ILE A 131 -6.25 12.96 2.42
CA ILE A 131 -5.48 12.12 3.36
C ILE A 131 -6.42 11.38 4.30
N LYS A 132 -7.34 12.09 4.97
CA LYS A 132 -8.34 11.50 5.88
C LYS A 132 -9.18 10.43 5.20
N ARG A 133 -9.71 10.73 4.01
CA ARG A 133 -10.49 9.76 3.23
C ARG A 133 -9.65 8.52 2.88
N ARG A 134 -8.41 8.71 2.43
CA ARG A 134 -7.53 7.60 2.06
C ARG A 134 -7.12 6.74 3.24
N TYR A 135 -6.86 7.35 4.40
CA TYR A 135 -6.58 6.67 5.66
C TYR A 135 -7.72 5.72 6.03
N ASN A 136 -8.94 6.26 6.15
CA ASN A 136 -10.11 5.49 6.56
C ASN A 136 -10.48 4.41 5.54
N ASN A 137 -10.56 4.75 4.25
CA ASN A 137 -10.93 3.79 3.21
C ASN A 137 -9.87 2.70 3.02
N GLY A 138 -8.59 3.02 3.21
CA GLY A 138 -7.50 2.05 3.13
C GLY A 138 -7.63 0.97 4.20
N ILE A 139 -7.88 1.37 5.45
CA ILE A 139 -8.13 0.45 6.57
C ILE A 139 -9.41 -0.36 6.34
N LYS A 140 -10.50 0.29 5.93
CA LYS A 140 -11.76 -0.41 5.62
C LYS A 140 -11.57 -1.48 4.55
N ASN A 141 -10.96 -1.13 3.42
CA ASN A 141 -10.77 -2.09 2.33
C ASN A 141 -9.75 -3.18 2.70
N LEU A 142 -8.75 -2.90 3.56
CA LEU A 142 -7.86 -3.93 4.10
C LEU A 142 -8.69 -5.07 4.71
N PHE A 143 -9.57 -4.74 5.67
CA PHE A 143 -10.38 -5.72 6.36
C PHE A 143 -11.49 -6.34 5.51
N GLU A 144 -12.20 -5.54 4.71
CA GLU A 144 -13.35 -6.02 3.92
C GLU A 144 -12.97 -6.81 2.66
N ILE A 145 -11.73 -6.67 2.16
CA ILE A 145 -11.37 -7.17 0.83
C ILE A 145 -10.00 -7.84 0.86
N TYR A 146 -8.96 -7.08 1.24
CA TYR A 146 -7.59 -7.47 0.91
C TYR A 146 -7.05 -8.57 1.83
N LEU A 147 -7.50 -8.65 3.09
CA LEU A 147 -7.18 -9.78 3.98
C LEU A 147 -7.65 -11.12 3.41
N GLU A 148 -8.83 -11.17 2.77
CA GLU A 148 -9.39 -12.40 2.24
C GLU A 148 -8.65 -12.86 0.97
N ILE A 149 -8.36 -11.93 0.06
CA ILE A 149 -7.86 -12.29 -1.28
C ILE A 149 -6.34 -12.43 -1.35
N ALA A 150 -5.57 -11.82 -0.47
CA ALA A 150 -4.11 -12.00 -0.42
C ALA A 150 -3.73 -13.34 0.21
N ASP A 151 -2.63 -13.92 -0.26
CA ASP A 151 -2.09 -15.19 0.26
C ASP A 151 -1.31 -14.95 1.54
N GLU A 152 -0.52 -13.87 1.57
CA GLU A 152 0.21 -13.42 2.74
C GLU A 152 -0.12 -11.96 3.03
N VAL A 153 -0.24 -11.61 4.30
CA VAL A 153 -0.42 -10.23 4.75
C VAL A 153 0.48 -9.95 5.93
N LEU A 154 1.22 -8.85 5.87
CA LEU A 154 2.00 -8.31 6.97
C LEU A 154 1.46 -6.91 7.28
N ILE A 155 1.08 -6.68 8.53
CA ILE A 155 0.56 -5.40 8.99
C ILE A 155 1.60 -4.78 9.93
N PHE A 156 2.08 -3.61 9.57
CA PHE A 156 3.08 -2.85 10.32
C PHE A 156 2.47 -1.60 10.93
N ASP A 157 2.79 -1.32 12.18
CA ASP A 157 2.71 0.02 12.74
C ASP A 157 4.02 0.76 12.43
N ASN A 158 3.94 1.93 11.80
CA ASN A 158 5.09 2.77 11.52
C ASN A 158 4.97 4.17 12.14
N SER A 159 4.26 4.28 13.27
CA SER A 159 3.97 5.57 13.93
C SER A 159 5.20 6.27 14.51
N PHE A 160 6.22 5.50 14.90
CA PHE A 160 7.39 6.02 15.62
C PHE A 160 8.71 5.86 14.86
N GLY A 161 8.65 5.65 13.54
CA GLY A 161 9.82 5.69 12.65
C GLY A 161 10.46 4.32 12.39
N GLU A 162 10.29 3.36 13.31
CA GLU A 162 10.65 1.96 13.11
C GLU A 162 9.39 1.12 12.86
N PRO A 163 9.29 0.42 11.72
CA PRO A 163 8.16 -0.47 11.45
C PRO A 163 8.12 -1.66 12.42
N GLU A 164 7.04 -1.75 13.20
CA GLU A 164 6.75 -2.90 14.08
C GLU A 164 5.70 -3.79 13.43
N LEU A 165 5.99 -5.08 13.23
CA LEU A 165 4.99 -6.05 12.76
C LEU A 165 3.97 -6.32 13.86
N ILE A 166 2.70 -5.96 13.64
CA ILE A 166 1.63 -6.07 14.65
C ILE A 166 0.67 -7.24 14.38
N ALA A 167 0.57 -7.68 13.13
CA ALA A 167 -0.21 -8.86 12.76
C ALA A 167 0.28 -9.43 11.43
N GLU A 168 0.14 -10.74 11.27
CA GLU A 168 0.52 -11.46 10.07
C GLU A 168 -0.51 -12.52 9.70
N LYS A 169 -0.71 -12.72 8.40
CA LYS A 169 -1.47 -13.84 7.83
C LYS A 169 -0.54 -14.53 6.84
N SER A 170 -0.46 -15.84 6.93
CA SER A 170 0.19 -16.70 5.92
C SER A 170 -0.88 -17.41 5.09
N PHE A 171 -0.55 -18.52 4.43
CA PHE A 171 -1.52 -19.34 3.68
C PHE A 171 -2.70 -19.86 4.52
N ASP A 172 -2.59 -19.80 5.86
CA ASP A 172 -3.69 -20.07 6.77
C ASP A 172 -4.73 -18.92 6.74
N PRO A 173 -6.04 -19.22 6.71
CA PRO A 173 -7.07 -18.17 6.82
C PRO A 173 -6.99 -17.34 8.11
N GLU A 174 -6.42 -17.86 9.20
CA GLU A 174 -6.36 -17.15 10.48
C GLU A 174 -5.22 -16.13 10.54
N ILE A 175 -5.55 -14.90 10.97
CA ILE A 175 -4.57 -13.86 11.22
C ILE A 175 -3.94 -14.03 12.60
N LYS A 176 -2.63 -14.15 12.64
CA LYS A 176 -1.84 -14.16 13.86
C LYS A 176 -1.60 -12.73 14.33
N ILE A 177 -2.08 -12.41 15.52
CA ILE A 177 -1.96 -11.08 16.12
C ILE A 177 -0.73 -11.08 17.04
N LEU A 178 0.24 -10.21 16.76
CA LEU A 178 1.46 -10.08 17.55
C LEU A 178 1.33 -8.98 18.63
N SER A 179 0.62 -7.90 18.30
CA SER A 179 0.33 -6.81 19.23
C SER A 179 -1.18 -6.56 19.31
N THR A 180 -1.84 -7.17 20.30
CA THR A 180 -3.29 -7.07 20.50
C THR A 180 -3.76 -5.62 20.69
N ILE A 181 -2.99 -4.81 21.41
CA ILE A 181 -3.33 -3.40 21.68
C ILE A 181 -3.36 -2.61 20.38
N LYS A 182 -2.27 -2.66 19.61
CA LYS A 182 -2.14 -1.92 18.34
C LYS A 182 -3.11 -2.42 17.28
N PHE A 183 -3.27 -3.74 17.17
CA PHE A 183 -4.19 -4.34 16.22
C PHE A 183 -5.66 -4.00 16.54
N ASN A 184 -6.04 -3.97 17.83
CA ASN A 184 -7.36 -3.50 18.23
C ASN A 184 -7.56 -2.01 17.93
N ASN A 185 -6.52 -1.18 18.07
CA ASN A 185 -6.60 0.23 17.72
C ASN A 185 -6.78 0.42 16.20
N LEU A 186 -6.03 -0.32 15.37
CA LEU A 186 -6.25 -0.38 13.93
C LEU A 186 -7.68 -0.83 13.58
N LYS A 187 -8.23 -1.83 14.29
CA LYS A 187 -9.62 -2.29 14.11
C LYS A 187 -10.66 -1.26 14.57
N LYS A 188 -10.39 -0.44 15.59
CA LYS A 188 -11.31 0.65 15.98
C LYS A 188 -11.49 1.66 14.85
N ASN A 189 -10.39 2.02 14.18
CA ASN A 189 -10.42 2.87 12.99
C ASN A 189 -11.25 2.30 11.83
N TRP A 190 -11.49 0.98 11.84
CA TRP A 190 -12.51 0.35 11.00
C TRP A 190 -13.90 0.49 11.66
N ASN A 191 -14.12 -0.08 12.85
CA ASN A 191 -15.46 -0.21 13.45
C ASN A 191 -16.21 1.10 13.75
N GLU A 192 -15.56 2.26 13.88
CA GLU A 192 -16.22 3.56 14.13
C GLU A 192 -17.12 4.07 12.98
N ARG A 193 -17.36 3.26 11.94
CA ARG A 193 -18.22 3.62 10.80
C ARG A 193 -19.23 2.52 10.39
N ILE A 194 -19.52 1.56 11.28
CA ILE A 194 -20.69 0.67 11.18
C ILE A 194 -21.82 1.22 12.06
#